data_AF-A0A1H3S6H1-F1
#
_entry.id   AF-A0A1H3S6H1-F1
#
_cell.length_a   1.000
_cell.length_b   1.000
_cell.length_c   1.000
_cell.angle_alpha   90.00
_cell.angle_beta   90.00
_cell.angle_gamma   90.00
#
_symmetry.space_group_name_H-M   'P 1'
#
loop_
_entity.id
_entity.type
_entity.pdbx_description
1 polymer ?
#
loop_
_entity_poly.entity_id
_entity_poly.type
_entity_poly.pdbx_seq_one_letter_code
_entity_poly.pdbx_strand_id
1 'polypeptide(L)' 'MSISTLALLLLAEVLVAIILIGISIEICSYGWKKTNGTKYFCLFLSLLIGTCSILGLCVAPAYFFLQLIEKAS' A
#
# COMPACT_ATOMS: atom_id res chain seq x y z
N MET A 1 -18.04 -5.82 14.66
CA MET A 1 -17.94 -6.38 13.28
C MET A 1 -17.84 -7.89 13.33
N SER A 2 -18.33 -8.64 12.34
CA SER A 2 -18.04 -10.08 12.25
C SER A 2 -16.58 -10.31 11.83
N ILE A 3 -16.05 -11.51 12.07
CA ILE A 3 -14.71 -11.91 11.61
C ILE A 3 -14.62 -11.86 10.07
N SER A 4 -15.73 -12.18 9.39
CA SER A 4 -15.82 -12.09 7.92
C SER A 4 -15.67 -10.66 7.39
N THR A 5 -16.26 -9.65 8.06
CA THR A 5 -16.07 -8.25 7.67
C THR A 5 -14.62 -7.80 7.83
N LEU A 6 -13.96 -8.23 8.91
CA LEU A 6 -12.54 -7.91 9.15
C LEU A 6 -11.61 -8.52 8.09
N ALA A 7 -11.85 -9.79 7.75
CA ALA A 7 -11.08 -10.46 6.69
C ALA A 7 -11.29 -9.81 5.32
N LEU A 8 -12.52 -9.37 5.02
CA LEU A 8 -12.84 -8.69 3.76
C LEU A 8 -12.20 -7.31 3.66
N LEU A 9 -12.13 -6.57 4.78
CA LEU A 9 -11.40 -5.29 4.86
C LEU A 9 -9.89 -5.51 4.66
N LEU A 10 -9.29 -6.52 5.29
CA LEU A 10 -7.88 -6.86 5.10
C LEU A 10 -7.58 -7.21 3.63
N LEU A 11 -8.46 -7.99 2.98
CA LEU A 11 -8.31 -8.33 1.57
C LEU A 11 -8.36 -7.09 0.68
N ALA A 12 -9.27 -6.15 0.96
CA ALA A 12 -9.37 -4.90 0.22
C ALA A 12 -8.10 -4.03 0.37
N GLU A 13 -7.58 -3.89 1.59
CA GLU A 13 -6.34 -3.16 1.87
C GLU A 13 -5.13 -3.75 1.12
N VAL A 14 -4.99 -5.09 1.16
CA VAL A 14 -3.92 -5.78 0.43
C VAL A 14 -4.07 -5.57 -1.09
N LEU A 15 -5.29 -5.63 -1.62
CA LEU A 15 -5.54 -5.39 -3.05
C LEU A 15 -5.15 -3.96 -3.45
N VAL A 16 -5.57 -2.97 -2.67
CA VAL A 16 -5.22 -1.56 -2.90
C VAL A 16 -3.71 -1.35 -2.88
N ALA A 17 -3.02 -1.93 -1.89
CA ALA A 17 -1.57 -1.83 -1.79
C ALA A 17 -0.84 -2.45 -2.99
N ILE A 18 -1.29 -3.61 -3.50
CA ILE A 18 -0.70 -4.23 -4.71
C ILE A 18 -0.89 -3.33 -5.94
N ILE A 19 -2.09 -2.75 -6.11
CA ILE A 19 -2.38 -1.83 -7.22
C ILE A 19 -1.47 -0.59 -7.14
N LEU A 20 -1.34 0.01 -5.96
CA LEU A 20 -0.50 1.18 -5.76
C LEU A 20 1.00 0.90 -5.97
N ILE A 21 1.48 -0.30 -5.61
CA ILE A 21 2.84 -0.75 -5.95
C ILE A 21 3.02 -0.83 -7.47
N GLY A 22 2.05 -1.39 -8.19
CA GLY A 22 2.07 -1.43 -9.66
C GLY A 22 2.15 -0.03 -10.27
N ILE A 23 1.31 0.90 -9.79
CA ILE A 23 1.30 2.30 -10.23
C ILE A 23 2.65 2.97 -9.93
N SER A 24 3.23 2.73 -8.75
CA SER A 24 4.54 3.26 -8.37
C SER A 24 5.63 2.83 -9.36
N ILE A 25 5.68 1.55 -9.72
CA ILE A 25 6.65 1.02 -10.69
C ILE A 25 6.47 1.69 -12.06
N GLU A 26 5.23 1.88 -12.49
CA GLU A 26 4.92 2.49 -13.78
C GLU A 26 5.30 3.98 -13.82
N ILE A 27 5.05 4.73 -12.74
CA ILE A 27 5.49 6.13 -12.60
C ILE A 27 7.01 6.23 -12.61
N CYS A 28 7.71 5.32 -11.92
CA CYS A 28 9.17 5.27 -11.93
C CYS A 28 9.71 5.02 -13.34
N SER A 29 9.14 4.05 -14.05
CA SER A 29 9.48 3.72 -15.44
C SER A 29 9.21 4.89 -16.40
N TYR A 30 8.10 5.61 -16.21
CA TYR A 30 7.77 6.80 -16.99
C TYR A 30 8.78 7.93 -16.73
N GLY A 31 9.08 8.22 -15.46
CA GLY A 31 10.00 9.27 -15.05
C GLY A 31 11.42 9.07 -15.57
N TRP A 32 11.87 7.81 -15.70
CA TRP A 32 13.20 7.49 -16.20
C TRP A 32 13.42 7.91 -17.66
N LYS A 33 12.34 8.05 -18.46
CA LYS A 33 12.37 8.46 -19.87
C LYS A 33 12.30 9.98 -20.08
N LYS A 34 12.22 10.78 -19.00
CA LYS A 34 12.00 12.23 -19.04
C LYS A 34 13.24 13.02 -18.60
N THR A 35 13.19 14.35 -18.80
CA THR A 35 14.25 15.29 -18.43
C THR A 35 14.44 15.39 -16.91
N ASN A 36 15.61 15.88 -16.47
CA ASN A 36 16.04 15.83 -15.06
C ASN A 36 14.99 16.32 -14.05
N GLY A 37 14.33 17.46 -14.29
CA GLY A 37 13.31 17.97 -13.35
C GLY A 37 12.11 17.03 -13.17
N THR A 38 11.54 16.56 -14.29
CA THR A 38 10.40 15.63 -14.27
C THR A 38 10.80 14.25 -13.75
N LYS A 39 12.05 13.82 -14.00
CA LYS A 39 12.61 12.57 -13.49
C LYS A 39 12.62 12.54 -11.96
N TYR A 40 13.18 13.56 -11.31
CA TYR A 40 13.23 13.62 -9.84
C TYR A 40 11.84 13.71 -9.21
N PHE A 41 10.93 14.47 -9.82
CA PHE A 41 9.55 14.53 -9.34
C PHE A 41 8.84 13.17 -9.44
N CYS A 42 8.95 12.47 -10.58
CA CYS A 42 8.36 11.13 -10.73
C CYS A 42 8.99 10.11 -9.78
N LEU A 43 10.30 10.16 -9.57
CA LEU A 43 10.98 9.28 -8.61
C LEU A 43 10.49 9.54 -7.18
N PHE A 44 10.37 10.80 -6.78
CA PHE A 44 9.84 11.17 -5.48
C PHE A 44 8.39 10.70 -5.30
N LEU A 45 7.53 10.93 -6.30
CA LEU A 45 6.14 10.52 -6.28
C LEU A 45 6.00 8.98 -6.20
N SER A 46 6.80 8.26 -6.99
CA SER A 46 6.88 6.80 -6.94
C SER A 46 7.30 6.31 -5.56
N LEU A 47 8.34 6.90 -4.98
CA LEU A 47 8.82 6.55 -3.63
C LEU A 47 7.74 6.77 -2.57
N LEU A 48 7.03 7.88 -2.65
CA LEU A 48 5.95 8.21 -1.70
C LEU A 48 4.81 7.19 -1.81
N ILE A 49 4.35 6.88 -3.02
CA ILE A 49 3.28 5.89 -3.24
C ILE A 49 3.72 4.49 -2.80
N GLY A 50 4.94 4.08 -3.15
CA GLY A 50 5.49 2.77 -2.77
C GLY A 50 5.62 2.62 -1.25
N THR A 51 6.16 3.64 -0.57
CA THR A 51 6.30 3.61 0.90
C THR A 51 4.96 3.59 1.61
N CYS A 52 3.97 4.40 1.19
CA CYS A 52 2.61 4.33 1.73
C CYS A 52 1.98 2.95 1.55
N SER A 53 2.20 2.31 0.40
CA SER A 53 1.66 0.97 0.11
C SER A 53 2.27 -0.10 1.02
N ILE A 54 3.59 -0.06 1.23
CA ILE A 54 4.29 -0.99 2.13
C ILE A 54 3.84 -0.78 3.58
N LEU A 55 3.73 0.48 4.02
CA LEU A 55 3.24 0.80 5.38
C LEU A 55 1.82 0.28 5.59
N GLY A 56 0.91 0.48 4.63
CA GLY A 56 -0.45 -0.07 4.69
C GLY A 56 -0.46 -1.59 4.79
N LEU A 57 0.41 -2.26 4.02
CA LEU A 57 0.55 -3.72 4.00
C LEU A 57 1.10 -4.28 5.33
N CYS A 58 1.86 -3.48 6.09
CA CYS A 58 2.33 -3.86 7.43
C CYS A 58 1.27 -3.58 8.52
N VAL A 59 0.57 -2.46 8.43
CA VAL A 59 -0.39 -2.03 9.47
C VAL A 59 -1.69 -2.83 9.40
N ALA A 60 -2.21 -3.13 8.20
CA ALA A 60 -3.50 -3.81 8.06
C ALA A 60 -3.53 -5.21 8.70
N PRO A 61 -2.52 -6.10 8.52
CA PRO A 61 -2.46 -7.38 9.23
C PRO A 61 -2.30 -7.19 10.73
N ALA A 62 -1.47 -6.24 11.17
CA ALA A 62 -1.26 -5.99 12.60
C ALA A 62 -2.56 -5.59 13.31
N TYR A 63 -3.36 -4.72 12.67
CA TYR A 63 -4.67 -4.32 13.19
C TYR A 63 -5.66 -5.49 13.22
N PHE A 64 -5.67 -6.34 12.20
CA PHE A 64 -6.48 -7.56 12.15
C PHE A 64 -6.15 -8.52 13.30
N PHE A 65 -4.87 -8.76 13.58
CA PHE A 65 -4.43 -9.63 14.68
C PHE A 65 -4.75 -9.02 16.06
N LEU A 66 -4.56 -7.71 16.24
CA LEU A 66 -4.93 -7.03 17.49
C LEU A 66 -6.43 -7.17 17.78
N GLN A 67 -7.29 -6.96 16.78
CA GLN A 67 -8.73 -7.11 16.94
C GLN A 67 -9.17 -8.56 17.17
N LEU A 68 -8.42 -9.54 16.66
CA LEU A 68 -8.66 -10.96 16.98
C LEU A 68 -8.38 -11.24 18.46
N ILE A 69 -7.28 -10.70 19.00
CA ILE A 69 -6.91 -10.87 20.41
C ILE A 69 -7.94 -10.21 21.32
N GLU A 70 -8.33 -8.96 21.05
CA GLU A 70 -9.37 -8.25 21.85
C GLU A 70 -10.71 -8.96 21.86
N LYS A 71 -11.06 -9.68 20.80
CA LYS A 71 -12.30 -10.47 20.74
C LYS A 71 -12.21 -11.84 21.38
N ALA A 72 -11.00 -12.35 21.59
CA ALA A 72 -10.76 -13.66 22.15
C ALA A 72 -10.65 -13.64 23.67
N SER A 73 -10.35 -12.48 24.29
CA SER A 73 -10.42 -12.28 25.74
C SER A 73 -11.84 -11.91 26.19
#